data_AF-T0HE96-F1
#
_entry.id   AF-T0HE96-F1
#
_cell.length_a   1.000
_cell.length_b   1.000
_cell.length_c   1.000
_cell.angle_alpha   90.00
_cell.angle_beta   90.00
_cell.angle_gamma   90.00
#
_symmetry.space_group_name_H-M   'P 1'
#
loop_
_entity.id
_entity.type
_entity.pdbx_description
1 polymer ?
#
loop_
_entity_poly.entity_id
_entity_poly.type
_entity_poly.pdbx_seq_one_letter_code
_entity_poly.pdbx_strand_id
1 'polypeptide(L)' 'DTAEAERRVEEEVQSRILRSGRTNISRAVSDLVRAGLLRRHYRGYRVDHPNRGAQREAVYTITPEARLALARSC' A
#
# COMPACT_ATOMS: atom_id res chain seq x y z
N ASP A 1 6.17 17.55 33.44
CA ASP A 1 5.49 18.49 32.55
C ASP A 1 4.48 17.71 31.72
N THR A 2 3.19 17.95 31.92
CA THR A 2 2.10 17.12 31.39
C THR A 2 2.00 17.22 29.87
N ALA A 3 2.31 18.40 29.31
CA ALA A 3 2.31 18.65 27.87
C ALA A 3 3.39 17.85 27.13
N GLU A 4 4.54 17.61 27.75
CA GLU A 4 5.61 16.80 27.15
C GLU A 4 5.25 15.31 27.16
N ALA A 5 4.53 14.85 28.18
CA ALA A 5 4.03 13.49 28.26
C ALA A 5 2.94 13.21 27.21
N GLU A 6 2.01 14.15 27.01
CA GLU A 6 0.95 14.05 25.98
C GLU A 6 1.54 13.98 24.57
N ARG A 7 2.53 14.83 24.26
CA ARG A 7 3.23 14.80 22.97
C ARG A 7 3.90 13.46 22.69
N ARG A 8 4.56 12.85 23.68
CA ARG A 8 5.20 11.54 23.52
C ARG A 8 4.18 10.43 23.28
N VAL A 9 3.01 10.51 23.91
CA VAL A 9 1.92 9.56 23.68
C VAL A 9 1.36 9.71 22.26
N GLU A 10 1.16 10.93 21.78
CA GLU A 10 0.70 11.20 20.42
C GLU A 10 1.64 10.69 19.34
N GLU A 11 2.95 10.92 19.51
CA GLU A 11 3.99 10.41 18.60
C GLU A 11 4.02 8.87 18.56
N GLU A 12 3.90 8.21 19.71
CA GLU A 12 3.84 6.75 19.81
C GLU A 12 2.55 6.18 19.21
N VAL A 13 1.41 6.84 19.39
CA VAL A 13 0.13 6.47 18.77
C VAL A 13 0.20 6.60 17.25
N GLN A 14 0.72 7.72 16.72
CA GLN A 14 0.94 7.91 15.29
C GLN A 14 1.86 6.83 14.71
N SER A 15 2.97 6.54 15.39
CA SER A 15 3.90 5.47 15.00
C SER A 15 3.22 4.10 14.93
N ARG A 16 2.37 3.77 15.90
CA ARG A 16 1.60 2.53 15.93
C ARG A 16 0.53 2.46 14.84
N ILE A 17 -0.17 3.56 14.56
CA ILE A 17 -1.13 3.66 13.47
C ILE A 17 -0.43 3.44 12.13
N LEU A 18 0.72 4.08 11.90
CA LEU A 18 1.51 3.91 10.67
C LEU A 18 2.04 2.48 10.50
N ARG A 19 2.52 1.87 11.58
CA ARG A 19 2.99 0.47 11.59
C ARG A 19 1.85 -0.52 11.34
N SER A 20 0.73 -0.34 12.03
CA SER A 20 -0.49 -1.14 11.82
C SER A 20 -1.02 -0.96 10.39
N GLY A 21 -0.99 0.27 9.87
CA GLY A 21 -1.34 0.61 8.51
C GLY A 21 -0.49 -0.12 7.46
N ARG A 22 0.84 -0.23 7.64
CA ARG A 22 1.71 -1.00 6.72
C ARG A 22 1.44 -2.50 6.72
N THR A 23 1.18 -3.08 7.90
CA THR A 23 0.76 -4.49 8.01
C THR A 23 -0.60 -4.69 7.35
N ASN A 24 -1.51 -3.74 7.54
CA ASN A 24 -2.82 -3.74 6.91
C ASN A 24 -2.70 -3.62 5.38
N ILE A 25 -1.82 -2.76 4.85
CA ILE A 25 -1.55 -2.64 3.42
C ILE A 25 -1.00 -3.96 2.86
N SER A 26 -0.02 -4.58 3.52
CA SER A 26 0.57 -5.84 3.03
C SER A 26 -0.47 -6.96 2.97
N ARG A 27 -1.35 -7.03 3.98
CA ARG A 27 -2.45 -8.00 4.01
C ARG A 27 -3.52 -7.68 2.97
N ALA A 28 -3.99 -6.44 2.90
CA ALA A 28 -4.98 -5.99 1.93
C ALA A 28 -4.50 -6.23 0.49
N VAL A 29 -3.25 -5.88 0.17
CA VAL A 29 -2.66 -6.15 -1.14
C VAL A 29 -2.61 -7.66 -1.42
N SER A 30 -2.27 -8.48 -0.43
CA SER A 30 -2.26 -9.94 -0.59
C SER A 30 -3.66 -10.50 -0.86
N ASP A 31 -4.68 -10.00 -0.17
CA ASP A 31 -6.07 -10.43 -0.36
C ASP A 31 -6.62 -9.96 -1.72
N LEU A 32 -6.27 -8.75 -2.16
CA LEU A 32 -6.62 -8.24 -3.50
C LEU A 32 -5.93 -9.02 -4.63
N VAL A 33 -4.69 -9.47 -4.42
CA VAL A 33 -4.01 -10.39 -5.37
C VAL A 33 -4.71 -11.74 -5.39
N ARG A 34 -5.04 -12.30 -4.21
CA ARG A 34 -5.77 -13.58 -4.10
C ARG A 34 -7.15 -13.51 -4.77
N ALA A 35 -7.85 -12.39 -4.63
CA ALA A 35 -9.15 -12.14 -5.26
C ALA A 35 -9.04 -11.88 -6.78
N GLY A 36 -7.83 -11.81 -7.34
CA GLY A 36 -7.61 -11.58 -8.76
C GLY A 36 -7.83 -10.13 -9.21
N LEU A 37 -7.90 -9.18 -8.27
CA LEU A 37 -8.10 -7.75 -8.55
C LEU A 37 -6.77 -7.00 -8.76
N LEU A 38 -5.68 -7.54 -8.22
CA LEU A 38 -4.32 -7.06 -8.44
C LEU A 38 -3.44 -8.16 -9.04
N ARG A 39 -2.50 -7.76 -9.90
CA ARG A 39 -1.38 -8.61 -10.36
C ARG A 39 -0.08 -8.05 -9.83
N ARG A 40 0.72 -8.93 -9.20
CA ARG A 40 2.05 -8.61 -8.69
C ARG A 40 3.09 -8.96 -9.73
N HIS A 41 3.95 -8.00 -10.04
CA HIS A 41 5.08 -8.14 -10.94
C HIS A 41 6.38 -7.92 -10.19
N TYR A 42 7.37 -8.71 -10.57
CA TYR A 42 8.73 -8.60 -10.07
C TYR A 42 9.61 -7.99 -11.15
N ARG A 43 10.92 -8.10 -10.97
CA ARG A 43 11.93 -7.42 -11.78
C ARG A 43 11.66 -7.46 -13.28
N GLY A 44 11.78 -6.32 -13.95
CA GLY A 44 11.68 -6.19 -15.41
C GLY A 44 10.32 -5.72 -15.96
N TYR A 45 9.30 -5.56 -15.12
CA TYR A 45 7.98 -5.08 -15.55
C TYR A 45 7.80 -3.55 -15.43
N ARG A 46 7.63 -2.85 -16.57
CA ARG A 46 7.44 -1.38 -16.62
C ARG A 46 8.49 -0.60 -15.80
N VAL A 47 9.75 -0.81 -16.19
CA VAL A 47 10.93 -0.21 -15.54
C VAL A 47 11.13 1.27 -15.86
N ASP A 48 10.35 1.79 -16.80
CA ASP A 48 10.26 3.16 -17.27
C ASP A 48 9.29 4.03 -16.44
N HIS A 49 8.95 3.60 -15.22
CA HIS A 49 8.06 4.35 -14.33
C HIS A 49 8.84 5.27 -13.37
N PRO A 50 8.37 6.50 -13.09
CA PRO A 50 9.06 7.47 -12.21
C PRO A 50 9.39 6.94 -10.81
N ASN A 51 8.57 6.02 -10.29
CA ASN A 51 8.83 5.34 -9.01
C ASN A 51 9.84 4.17 -9.10
N ARG A 52 10.63 4.06 -10.18
CA ARG A 52 11.59 2.94 -10.40
C ARG A 52 10.94 1.56 -10.34
N GLY A 53 9.82 1.41 -11.04
CA GLY A 53 9.05 0.16 -11.06
C GLY A 53 9.91 -1.05 -11.44
N ALA A 54 9.74 -2.17 -10.73
CA ALA A 54 10.31 -3.47 -11.05
C ALA A 54 11.85 -3.48 -11.21
N GLN A 55 12.56 -2.65 -10.46
CA GLN A 55 14.00 -2.78 -10.26
C GLN A 55 14.25 -3.63 -8.99
N ARG A 56 14.16 -2.99 -7.82
CA ARG A 56 14.27 -3.65 -6.50
C ARG A 56 12.91 -3.85 -5.84
N GLU A 57 11.89 -3.10 -6.26
CA GLU A 57 10.57 -3.08 -5.63
C GLU A 57 9.54 -3.85 -6.46
N ALA A 58 8.55 -4.44 -5.78
CA ALA A 58 7.44 -5.10 -6.43
C ALA A 58 6.48 -4.07 -7.03
N VAL A 59 5.98 -4.35 -8.24
CA VAL A 59 4.99 -3.52 -8.92
C VAL A 59 3.65 -4.23 -8.89
N TYR A 60 2.58 -3.51 -8.57
CA TYR A 60 1.23 -4.04 -8.62
C TYR A 60 0.45 -3.33 -9.71
N THR A 61 -0.36 -4.09 -10.44
CA THR A 61 -1.27 -3.56 -11.48
C THR A 61 -2.69 -3.96 -11.16
N ILE A 62 -3.63 -3.05 -11.35
CA ILE A 62 -5.06 -3.36 -11.25
C ILE A 62 -5.52 -4.13 -12.48
N THR A 63 -6.44 -5.07 -12.29
CA THR A 63 -7.06 -5.77 -13.42
C THR A 63 -8.13 -4.91 -14.11
N PRO A 64 -8.55 -5.27 -15.33
CA PRO A 64 -9.65 -4.57 -16.00
C PRO A 64 -10.93 -4.52 -15.16
N GLU A 65 -11.25 -5.59 -14.42
CA GLU A 65 -12.43 -5.69 -13.57
C GLU A 65 -12.34 -4.71 -12.39
N ALA A 66 -11.18 -4.65 -11.73
CA ALA A 66 -10.91 -3.69 -10.68
C ALA A 66 -10.98 -2.25 -11.20
N ARG A 67 -10.43 -1.99 -12.40
CA ARG A 67 -10.50 -0.67 -13.04
C ARG A 67 -11.95 -0.26 -13.34
N LEU A 68 -12.77 -1.18 -13.83
CA LEU A 68 -14.19 -0.93 -14.09
C LEU A 68 -14.98 -0.68 -12.81
N ALA A 69 -14.67 -1.40 -11.72
CA ALA A 69 -15.30 -1.16 -10.43
C ALA A 69 -14.97 0.23 -9.89
N LEU A 70 -13.69 0.64 -9.96
CA LEU A 70 -13.25 1.96 -9.53
C LEU A 70 -13.85 3.09 -10.37
N ALA A 71 -14.01 2.89 -11.68
CA ALA A 71 -14.60 3.88 -12.59
C ALA A 71 -16.10 4.12 -12.34
N ARG A 72 -16.82 3.17 -11.73
CA ARG A 72 -18.25 3.31 -11.37
C ARG A 72 -18.46 4.00 -10.02
N SER A 73 -17.42 4.12 -9.22
CA SER A 73 -17.44 4.73 -7.88
C SER A 73 -16.97 6.20 -7.85
N CYS A 74 -16.59 6.74 -9.01
CA CYS A 74 -16.33 8.17 -9.22
C CYS A 74 -17.46 8.78 -10.05
#